data_AF-A0A9P6UKJ0-F1
#
_entry.id   AF-A0A9P6UKJ0-F1
#
_cell.length_a   1.000
_cell.length_b   1.000
_cell.length_c   1.000
_cell.angle_alpha   90.00
_cell.angle_beta   90.00
_cell.angle_gamma   90.00
#
_symmetry.space_group_name_H-M   'P 1'
#
loop_
_entity.id
_entity.type
_entity.pdbx_description
1 polymer ?
#
loop_
_entity_poly.entity_id
_entity_poly.type
_entity_poly.pdbx_seq_one_letter_code
_entity_poly.pdbx_strand_id
1 'polypeptide(L)'
;MRSYPLELFAVEDVIQEILKRRFRTSGRTLEAIIIHIDEYQQYIQSAQNGGRRTWQAARDHFKEMLRAIGIVMSKQQDPERQFFIIPICTGTSAIDIHYIHSDYSKLMVTLPPLNYESAIGMFRDYYGGSGLCDEVQRQQHFRIALNDTGYIPRYIDFLLAPQSLSLDYDWGNSLYDSVSSKYFTTGDSSGWGSQDDIHAIISLGLTRMQITRGYILPSGITLGEVERAGLLYLATADSQDPNKVIIMMPFVMLKRLNRTLHTPVIPDDLLLIPTKERHWSWEDFETLLGHYQKAVISALINVRDTSIVVLRNKINNLQEA
;
A
#
# COMPACT_ATOMS: atom_id res chain seq x y z
N MET A 1 20.45 -35.68 -5.24
CA MET A 1 19.14 -35.33 -4.64
C MET A 1 18.42 -36.62 -4.29
N ARG A 2 18.08 -36.84 -3.02
CA ARG A 2 17.18 -37.96 -2.67
C ARG A 2 15.79 -37.63 -3.20
N SER A 3 15.27 -38.50 -4.07
CA SER A 3 13.88 -38.43 -4.54
C SER A 3 12.99 -38.87 -3.38
N TYR A 4 12.24 -37.93 -2.82
CA TYR A 4 11.18 -38.24 -1.88
C TYR A 4 9.87 -38.40 -2.67
N PRO A 5 9.07 -39.45 -2.42
CA PRO A 5 7.72 -39.55 -2.94
C PRO A 5 6.92 -38.27 -2.64
N LEU A 6 6.28 -37.68 -3.66
CA LEU A 6 5.44 -36.48 -3.51
C LEU A 6 4.31 -36.67 -2.49
N GLU A 7 3.88 -37.92 -2.30
CA GLU A 7 2.86 -38.34 -1.34
C GLU A 7 3.23 -38.04 0.12
N LEU A 8 4.53 -37.97 0.47
CA LEU A 8 5.00 -37.63 1.83
C LEU A 8 4.81 -36.15 2.19
N PHE A 9 4.52 -35.29 1.22
CA PHE A 9 4.33 -33.85 1.42
C PHE A 9 2.86 -33.43 1.30
N ALA A 10 1.92 -34.36 1.51
CA ALA A 10 0.53 -34.00 1.68
C ALA A 10 0.36 -33.06 2.88
N VAL A 11 -0.51 -32.05 2.72
CA VAL A 11 -0.77 -31.03 3.75
C VAL A 11 -1.12 -31.66 5.10
N GLU A 12 -1.88 -32.76 5.08
CA GLU A 12 -2.26 -33.52 6.27
C GLU A 12 -1.05 -34.10 7.00
N ASP A 13 -0.16 -34.81 6.30
CA ASP A 13 1.03 -35.42 6.90
C ASP A 13 2.00 -34.39 7.47
N VAL A 14 2.19 -33.28 6.74
CA VAL A 14 3.05 -32.16 7.18
C VAL A 14 2.48 -31.54 8.46
N ILE A 15 1.19 -31.23 8.51
CA ILE A 15 0.55 -30.65 9.70
C ILE A 15 0.62 -31.60 10.89
N GLN A 16 0.33 -32.89 10.68
CA GLN A 16 0.39 -33.89 11.75
C GLN A 16 1.80 -34.02 12.35
N GLU A 17 2.84 -34.03 11.51
CA GLU A 17 4.21 -34.10 11.98
C GLU A 17 4.64 -32.81 12.73
N ILE A 18 4.19 -31.64 12.28
CA ILE A 18 4.39 -30.36 13.00
C ILE A 18 3.74 -30.45 14.39
N LEU A 19 2.45 -30.80 14.45
CA LEU A 19 1.69 -30.88 15.70
C LEU A 19 2.30 -31.89 16.68
N LYS A 20 2.68 -33.08 16.20
CA LYS A 20 3.33 -34.11 17.00
C LYS A 20 4.62 -33.60 17.66
N ARG A 21 5.44 -32.84 16.94
CA ARG A 21 6.66 -32.23 17.50
C ARG A 21 6.33 -31.11 18.49
N ARG A 22 5.35 -30.28 18.17
CA ARG A 22 4.92 -29.15 19.01
C ARG A 22 4.36 -29.61 20.34
N PHE A 23 3.37 -30.50 20.36
CA PHE A 23 2.79 -31.03 21.60
C PHE A 23 3.81 -31.73 22.49
N ARG A 24 4.77 -32.45 21.91
CA ARG A 24 5.88 -33.06 22.66
C ARG A 24 6.78 -32.02 23.34
N THR A 25 7.00 -30.89 22.68
CA THR A 25 7.94 -29.87 23.14
C THR A 25 7.29 -28.88 24.09
N SER A 26 6.05 -28.48 23.84
CA SER A 26 5.35 -27.46 24.61
C SER A 26 4.68 -28.02 25.86
N GLY A 27 4.32 -29.31 25.87
CA GLY A 27 3.51 -29.92 26.93
C GLY A 27 2.09 -29.33 27.03
N ARG A 28 1.67 -28.50 26.07
CA ARG A 28 0.34 -27.88 26.05
C ARG A 28 -0.69 -28.82 25.45
N THR A 29 -1.95 -28.58 25.77
CA THR A 29 -3.10 -29.30 25.19
C THR A 29 -3.71 -28.57 23.99
N LEU A 30 -3.26 -27.33 23.73
CA LEU A 30 -3.72 -26.48 22.63
C LEU A 30 -2.53 -25.88 21.89
N GLU A 31 -2.49 -26.05 20.56
CA GLU A 31 -1.49 -25.42 19.68
C GLU A 31 -2.16 -24.58 18.58
N ALA A 32 -1.49 -23.49 18.20
CA ALA A 32 -1.89 -22.63 17.10
C ALA A 32 -0.89 -22.78 15.95
N ILE A 33 -1.38 -22.98 14.74
CA ILE A 33 -0.56 -22.92 13.52
C ILE A 33 -0.97 -21.68 12.74
N ILE A 34 -0.01 -20.77 12.55
CA ILE A 34 -0.20 -19.60 11.68
C ILE A 34 0.43 -19.94 10.33
N ILE A 35 -0.38 -19.95 9.27
CA ILE A 35 0.11 -20.13 7.89
C ILE A 35 0.06 -18.77 7.23
N HIS A 36 1.22 -18.15 7.06
CA HIS A 36 1.34 -16.90 6.34
C HIS A 36 1.50 -17.17 4.84
N ILE A 37 0.52 -16.72 4.05
CA ILE A 37 0.51 -16.81 2.60
C ILE A 37 0.74 -15.40 2.07
N ASP A 38 2.00 -15.12 1.76
CA ASP A 38 2.39 -13.81 1.25
C ASP A 38 2.08 -13.66 -0.24
N GLU A 39 1.75 -12.43 -0.65
CA GLU A 39 1.41 -12.05 -2.03
C GLU A 39 0.47 -13.06 -2.72
N TYR A 40 -0.58 -13.51 -2.02
CA TYR A 40 -1.47 -14.58 -2.51
C TYR A 40 -2.12 -14.26 -3.86
N GLN A 41 -2.24 -12.99 -4.22
CA GLN A 41 -2.72 -12.53 -5.50
C GLN A 41 -1.80 -12.96 -6.66
N GLN A 42 -0.48 -12.95 -6.45
CA GLN A 42 0.49 -13.41 -7.44
C GLN A 42 0.33 -14.90 -7.73
N TYR A 43 -0.05 -15.69 -6.72
CA TYR A 43 -0.39 -17.10 -6.91
C TYR A 43 -1.61 -17.27 -7.82
N ILE A 44 -2.67 -16.50 -7.58
CA ILE A 44 -3.89 -16.52 -8.42
C ILE A 44 -3.57 -16.10 -9.85
N GLN A 45 -2.80 -15.03 -10.03
CA GLN A 45 -2.38 -14.54 -11.34
C GLN A 45 -1.50 -15.56 -12.08
N SER A 46 -0.57 -16.20 -11.38
CA SER A 46 0.27 -17.26 -11.94
C SER A 46 -0.55 -18.48 -12.37
N ALA A 47 -1.55 -18.87 -11.57
CA ALA A 47 -2.46 -19.96 -11.91
C ALA A 47 -3.33 -19.64 -13.15
N GLN A 48 -3.72 -18.37 -13.33
CA GLN A 48 -4.43 -17.91 -14.53
C GLN A 48 -3.52 -17.98 -15.77
N ASN A 49 -2.31 -17.42 -15.67
CA ASN A 49 -1.34 -17.40 -16.77
C ASN A 49 -0.82 -18.80 -17.15
N GLY A 50 -0.71 -19.71 -16.18
CA GLY A 50 -0.13 -21.05 -16.34
C GLY A 50 -1.07 -22.15 -16.85
N GLY A 51 -2.26 -21.81 -17.35
CA GLY A 51 -3.12 -22.79 -18.03
C GLY A 51 -4.59 -22.87 -17.58
N ARG A 52 -5.02 -22.07 -16.59
CA ARG A 52 -6.45 -21.94 -16.23
C ARG A 52 -7.03 -20.66 -16.83
N ARG A 53 -7.77 -20.81 -17.92
CA ARG A 53 -8.15 -19.72 -18.85
C ARG A 53 -9.09 -18.64 -18.29
N THR A 54 -9.58 -18.75 -17.05
CA THR A 54 -10.45 -17.74 -16.43
C THR A 54 -10.02 -17.39 -15.01
N TRP A 55 -10.22 -16.13 -14.63
CA TRP A 55 -10.00 -15.63 -13.26
C TRP A 55 -10.77 -16.44 -12.22
N GLN A 56 -11.97 -16.89 -12.56
CA GLN A 56 -12.80 -17.72 -11.69
C GLN A 56 -12.12 -19.06 -11.37
N ALA A 57 -11.61 -19.76 -12.38
CA ALA A 57 -10.94 -21.04 -12.18
C ALA A 57 -9.64 -20.92 -11.38
N ALA A 58 -8.87 -19.83 -11.58
CA ALA A 58 -7.67 -19.56 -10.79
C ALA A 58 -8.01 -19.28 -9.31
N ARG A 59 -9.09 -18.54 -9.04
CA ARG A 59 -9.60 -18.30 -7.67
C ARG A 59 -10.08 -19.58 -7.01
N ASP A 60 -10.86 -20.39 -7.71
CA ASP A 60 -11.39 -21.63 -7.14
C ASP A 60 -10.27 -22.60 -6.80
N HIS A 61 -9.18 -22.62 -7.58
CA HIS A 61 -7.99 -23.37 -7.21
C HIS A 61 -7.32 -22.88 -5.91
N PHE A 62 -7.23 -21.56 -5.70
CA PHE A 62 -6.73 -21.04 -4.43
C PHE A 62 -7.66 -21.41 -3.26
N LYS A 63 -8.97 -21.41 -3.47
CA LYS A 63 -9.94 -21.88 -2.46
C LYS A 63 -9.80 -23.37 -2.16
N GLU A 64 -9.50 -24.20 -3.14
CA GLU A 64 -9.21 -25.63 -2.94
C GLU A 64 -8.02 -25.83 -2.00
N MET A 65 -6.96 -25.03 -2.16
CA MET A 65 -5.80 -25.05 -1.27
C MET A 65 -6.20 -24.68 0.18
N LEU A 66 -6.99 -23.61 0.36
CA LEU A 66 -7.50 -23.25 1.69
C LEU A 66 -8.45 -24.31 2.25
N ARG A 67 -9.26 -24.95 1.41
CA ARG A 67 -10.16 -26.04 1.80
C ARG A 67 -9.37 -27.26 2.30
N ALA A 68 -8.23 -27.57 1.71
CA ALA A 68 -7.36 -28.63 2.22
C ALA A 68 -6.93 -28.39 3.67
N ILE A 69 -6.60 -27.14 4.02
CA ILE A 69 -6.29 -26.75 5.41
C ILE A 69 -7.52 -26.96 6.31
N GLY A 70 -8.70 -26.50 5.87
CA GLY A 70 -9.93 -26.65 6.64
C GLY A 70 -10.36 -28.11 6.84
N ILE A 71 -10.10 -28.99 5.86
CA ILE A 71 -10.35 -30.43 6.00
C ILE A 71 -9.49 -31.01 7.13
N VAL A 72 -8.20 -30.68 7.18
CA VAL A 72 -7.30 -31.13 8.26
C VAL A 72 -7.80 -30.64 9.61
N MET A 73 -8.23 -29.38 9.70
CA MET A 73 -8.78 -28.83 10.94
C MET A 73 -10.09 -29.52 11.35
N SER A 74 -10.98 -29.85 10.41
CA SER A 74 -12.25 -30.55 10.70
C SER A 74 -12.08 -32.01 11.11
N LYS A 75 -10.97 -32.64 10.73
CA LYS A 75 -10.64 -34.03 11.08
C LYS A 75 -10.06 -34.15 12.49
N GLN A 76 -9.94 -33.06 13.24
CA GLN A 76 -9.50 -33.11 14.62
C GLN A 76 -10.49 -33.93 15.47
N GLN A 77 -9.99 -35.03 16.04
CA GLN A 77 -10.78 -35.93 16.88
C GLN A 77 -10.21 -36.10 18.29
N ASP A 78 -9.00 -35.58 18.55
CA ASP A 78 -8.35 -35.72 19.86
C ASP A 78 -8.79 -34.58 20.81
N PRO A 79 -9.55 -34.88 21.87
CA PRO A 79 -9.98 -33.88 22.84
C PRO A 79 -8.85 -33.41 23.78
N GLU A 80 -7.77 -34.19 23.93
CA GLU A 80 -6.62 -33.87 24.78
C GLU A 80 -5.56 -33.04 24.05
N ARG A 81 -5.58 -33.07 22.71
CA ARG A 81 -4.63 -32.35 21.84
C ARG A 81 -5.35 -31.59 20.76
N GLN A 82 -5.79 -30.39 21.14
CA GLN A 82 -6.53 -29.51 20.27
C GLN A 82 -5.61 -28.59 19.48
N PHE A 83 -6.00 -28.24 18.26
CA PHE A 83 -5.27 -27.25 17.50
C PHE A 83 -6.19 -26.40 16.63
N PHE A 84 -5.73 -25.23 16.24
CA PHE A 84 -6.41 -24.43 15.23
C PHE A 84 -5.40 -23.85 14.26
N ILE A 85 -5.84 -23.66 13.02
CA ILE A 85 -5.01 -23.13 11.95
C ILE A 85 -5.58 -21.78 11.53
N ILE A 86 -4.75 -20.74 11.55
CA ILE A 86 -5.09 -19.41 11.06
C ILE A 86 -4.29 -19.15 9.78
N PRO A 87 -4.92 -19.27 8.59
CA PRO A 87 -4.32 -18.78 7.36
C PRO A 87 -4.37 -17.24 7.36
N ILE A 88 -3.20 -16.60 7.34
CA ILE A 88 -3.07 -15.16 7.16
C ILE A 88 -2.64 -14.94 5.71
N CYS A 89 -3.54 -14.42 4.88
CA CYS A 89 -3.22 -14.04 3.51
C CYS A 89 -2.84 -12.55 3.51
N THR A 90 -1.61 -12.24 3.13
CA THR A 90 -1.18 -10.85 2.91
C THR A 90 -1.04 -10.58 1.43
N GLY A 91 -1.23 -9.32 1.07
CA GLY A 91 -0.87 -8.83 -0.25
C GLY A 91 -1.46 -7.45 -0.49
N THR A 92 -1.19 -6.92 -1.68
CA THR A 92 -1.58 -5.56 -2.03
C THR A 92 -3.10 -5.37 -2.07
N SER A 93 -3.57 -4.30 -1.42
CA SER A 93 -4.99 -3.96 -1.15
C SER A 93 -5.93 -3.88 -2.36
N ALA A 94 -5.40 -3.96 -3.58
CA ALA A 94 -6.04 -3.39 -4.76
C ALA A 94 -6.54 -4.43 -5.80
N ILE A 95 -6.33 -5.73 -5.58
CA ILE A 95 -6.94 -6.78 -6.42
C ILE A 95 -8.18 -7.30 -5.67
N ASP A 96 -9.22 -6.48 -5.73
CA ASP A 96 -10.56 -6.56 -5.14
C ASP A 96 -10.80 -7.41 -3.87
N ILE A 97 -11.52 -6.79 -2.94
CA ILE A 97 -12.28 -7.45 -1.86
C ILE A 97 -13.17 -8.61 -2.39
N HIS A 98 -13.45 -8.65 -3.69
CA HIS A 98 -14.18 -9.72 -4.36
C HIS A 98 -13.43 -11.08 -4.46
N TYR A 99 -12.12 -11.13 -4.21
CA TYR A 99 -11.30 -12.32 -4.50
C TYR A 99 -11.37 -13.44 -3.46
N ILE A 100 -11.92 -13.20 -2.27
CA ILE A 100 -12.07 -14.25 -1.25
C ILE A 100 -13.55 -14.41 -0.91
N HIS A 101 -14.34 -14.92 -1.84
CA HIS A 101 -15.61 -15.58 -1.51
C HIS A 101 -15.30 -17.05 -1.16
N SER A 102 -14.64 -17.29 -0.02
CA SER A 102 -14.54 -18.63 0.59
C SER A 102 -15.68 -18.85 1.58
N ASP A 103 -15.99 -20.11 1.85
CA ASP A 103 -17.03 -20.55 2.81
C ASP A 103 -16.63 -20.30 4.28
N TYR A 104 -15.41 -19.79 4.53
CA TYR A 104 -14.88 -19.51 5.87
C TYR A 104 -15.25 -18.10 6.34
N SER A 105 -15.40 -17.95 7.67
CA SER A 105 -15.46 -16.63 8.30
C SER A 105 -14.19 -15.85 7.97
N LYS A 106 -14.37 -14.64 7.42
CA LYS A 106 -13.26 -13.77 7.02
C LYS A 106 -13.23 -12.56 7.92
N LEU A 107 -12.07 -12.31 8.48
CA LEU A 107 -11.71 -11.02 9.04
C LEU A 107 -10.77 -10.35 8.06
N MET A 108 -11.24 -9.30 7.39
CA MET A 108 -10.34 -8.43 6.63
C MET A 108 -9.81 -7.35 7.57
N VAL A 109 -8.49 -7.27 7.69
CA VAL A 109 -7.82 -6.22 8.47
C VAL A 109 -7.14 -5.29 7.48
N THR A 110 -7.72 -4.12 7.28
CA THR A 110 -7.08 -3.05 6.50
C THR A 110 -5.99 -2.42 7.36
N LEU A 111 -4.76 -2.35 6.83
CA LEU A 111 -3.65 -1.67 7.49
C LEU A 111 -3.60 -0.21 7.00
N PRO A 112 -4.01 0.78 7.83
CA PRO A 112 -3.84 2.19 7.48
C PRO A 112 -2.35 2.56 7.44
N PRO A 113 -2.00 3.77 6.93
CA PRO A 113 -0.68 4.32 7.15
C PRO A 113 -0.32 4.29 8.63
N LEU A 114 0.97 4.25 8.92
CA LEU A 114 1.44 4.36 10.29
C LEU A 114 1.14 5.77 10.82
N ASN A 115 1.35 5.95 12.12
CA ASN A 115 1.38 7.29 12.70
C ASN A 115 2.83 7.66 13.04
N TYR A 116 3.01 8.92 13.45
CA TYR A 116 4.33 9.45 13.82
C TYR A 116 5.03 8.59 14.87
N GLU A 117 4.32 8.19 15.94
CA GLU A 117 4.90 7.40 17.03
C GLU A 117 5.35 6.02 16.56
N SER A 118 4.56 5.34 15.73
CA SER A 118 4.93 4.05 15.14
C SER A 118 6.12 4.19 14.19
N ALA A 119 6.18 5.24 13.38
CA ALA A 119 7.28 5.46 12.46
C ALA A 119 8.60 5.78 13.17
N ILE A 120 8.55 6.59 14.24
CA ILE A 120 9.70 6.84 15.13
C ILE A 120 10.09 5.56 15.87
N GLY A 121 9.12 4.77 16.34
CA GLY A 121 9.37 3.47 16.95
C GLY A 121 10.17 2.55 16.02
N MET A 122 9.73 2.41 14.77
CA MET A 122 10.45 1.63 13.75
C MET A 122 11.88 2.15 13.52
N PHE A 123 12.06 3.47 13.48
CA PHE A 123 13.38 4.07 13.35
C PHE A 123 14.30 3.72 14.54
N ARG A 124 13.77 3.77 15.77
CA ARG A 124 14.51 3.38 16.98
C ARG A 124 14.85 1.90 17.02
N ASP A 125 13.89 1.05 16.66
CA ASP A 125 14.07 -0.40 16.63
C ASP A 125 15.15 -0.80 15.61
N TYR A 126 15.17 -0.14 14.44
CA TYR A 126 16.16 -0.39 13.40
C TYR A 126 17.58 0.03 13.81
N TYR A 127 17.74 1.22 14.39
CA TYR A 127 19.06 1.77 14.77
C TYR A 127 19.45 1.56 16.24
N GLY A 128 18.69 0.76 16.98
CA GLY A 128 19.02 0.31 18.33
C GLY A 128 18.94 1.37 19.44
N GLY A 129 18.13 2.42 19.27
CA GLY A 129 17.86 3.40 20.34
C GLY A 129 19.10 4.06 20.96
N SER A 130 20.09 4.41 20.14
CA SER A 130 21.34 5.05 20.59
C SER A 130 21.18 6.57 20.83
N GLY A 131 22.12 7.19 21.54
CA GLY A 131 22.13 8.66 21.71
C GLY A 131 22.17 9.43 20.38
N LEU A 132 22.84 8.86 19.37
CA LEU A 132 22.84 9.39 18.00
C LEU A 132 21.45 9.30 17.34
N CYS A 133 20.70 8.22 17.58
CA CYS A 133 19.33 8.08 17.11
C CYS A 133 18.43 9.18 17.69
N ASP A 134 18.60 9.51 18.98
CA ASP A 134 17.85 10.61 19.61
C ASP A 134 18.25 11.98 19.05
N GLU A 135 19.53 12.19 18.74
CA GLU A 135 20.00 13.42 18.11
C GLU A 135 19.40 13.61 16.70
N VAL A 136 19.43 12.56 15.86
CA VAL A 136 18.80 12.59 14.53
C VAL A 136 17.31 12.89 14.64
N GLN A 137 16.59 12.24 15.57
CA GLN A 137 15.16 12.47 15.78
C GLN A 137 14.83 13.93 16.16
N ARG A 138 15.75 14.64 16.82
CA ARG A 138 15.57 16.06 17.16
C ARG A 138 15.82 17.00 15.97
N GLN A 139 16.47 16.53 14.91
CA GLN A 139 16.74 17.35 13.73
C GLN A 139 15.43 17.70 13.01
N GLN A 140 15.21 18.98 12.74
CA GLN A 140 13.99 19.46 12.07
C GLN A 140 13.83 18.84 10.69
N HIS A 141 14.88 18.78 9.89
CA HIS A 141 14.83 18.25 8.52
C HIS A 141 14.54 16.74 8.50
N PHE A 142 15.04 15.95 9.46
CA PHE A 142 14.63 14.56 9.63
C PHE A 142 13.13 14.43 9.94
N ARG A 143 12.64 15.21 10.91
CA ARG A 143 11.22 15.19 11.29
C ARG A 143 10.31 15.57 10.13
N ILE A 144 10.71 16.55 9.31
CA ILE A 144 9.98 16.92 8.10
C ILE A 144 10.03 15.79 7.08
N ALA A 145 11.21 15.23 6.78
CA ALA A 145 11.33 14.09 5.86
C ALA A 145 10.45 12.91 6.28
N LEU A 146 10.38 12.60 7.59
CA LEU A 146 9.48 11.58 8.12
C LEU A 146 8.00 11.91 7.88
N ASN A 147 7.58 13.16 8.11
CA ASN A 147 6.21 13.60 7.79
C ASN A 147 5.94 13.55 6.27
N ASP A 148 6.94 13.87 5.45
CA ASP A 148 6.83 13.87 4.00
C ASP A 148 6.63 12.47 3.41
N THR A 149 6.87 11.40 4.17
CA THR A 149 6.50 10.02 3.81
C THR A 149 4.99 9.77 3.88
N GLY A 150 4.22 10.65 4.53
CA GLY A 150 2.83 10.39 4.87
C GLY A 150 2.62 9.13 5.71
N TYR A 151 3.69 8.66 6.37
CA TYR A 151 3.77 7.45 7.17
C TYR A 151 3.42 6.16 6.43
N ILE A 152 3.60 6.16 5.11
CA ILE A 152 3.40 4.96 4.30
C ILE A 152 4.64 4.06 4.50
N PRO A 153 4.49 2.80 4.94
CA PRO A 153 5.61 1.93 5.33
C PRO A 153 6.75 1.84 4.29
N ARG A 154 6.42 1.76 3.01
CA ARG A 154 7.41 1.72 1.91
C ARG A 154 8.28 2.98 1.80
N TYR A 155 7.77 4.14 2.20
CA TYR A 155 8.53 5.40 2.16
C TYR A 155 9.33 5.58 3.44
N ILE A 156 8.83 5.05 4.56
CA ILE A 156 9.60 4.93 5.80
C ILE A 156 10.81 4.02 5.57
N ASP A 157 10.65 2.92 4.81
CA ASP A 157 11.75 2.02 4.46
C ASP A 157 12.94 2.75 3.80
N PHE A 158 12.67 3.77 2.96
CA PHE A 158 13.73 4.60 2.38
C PHE A 158 14.49 5.45 3.42
N LEU A 159 13.85 5.82 4.53
CA LEU A 159 14.53 6.47 5.66
C LEU A 159 15.32 5.47 6.52
N LEU A 160 15.02 4.17 6.41
CA LEU A 160 15.77 3.10 7.07
C LEU A 160 16.87 2.51 6.18
N ALA A 161 16.96 2.94 4.92
CA ALA A 161 17.96 2.44 3.97
C ALA A 161 19.43 2.71 4.35
N PRO A 162 19.80 3.83 5.03
CA PRO A 162 21.18 4.05 5.44
C PRO A 162 21.70 2.94 6.37
N GLN A 163 22.84 2.35 6.03
CA GLN A 163 23.45 1.29 6.85
C GLN A 163 23.94 1.79 8.21
N SER A 164 24.20 3.10 8.34
CA SER A 164 24.66 3.75 9.56
C SER A 164 24.05 5.13 9.70
N LEU A 165 23.70 5.51 10.93
CA LEU A 165 23.23 6.86 11.24
C LEU A 165 24.35 7.89 11.09
N SER A 166 23.98 9.06 10.58
CA SER A 166 24.83 10.26 10.55
C SER A 166 23.98 11.50 10.81
N LEU A 167 24.56 12.47 11.51
CA LEU A 167 23.93 13.78 11.74
C LEU A 167 23.96 14.68 10.49
N ASP A 168 24.80 14.35 9.52
CA ASP A 168 24.99 15.11 8.29
C ASP A 168 24.21 14.51 7.11
N TYR A 169 23.40 13.48 7.36
CA TYR A 169 22.65 12.81 6.31
C TYR A 169 21.50 13.70 5.81
N ASP A 170 21.41 13.87 4.49
CA ASP A 170 20.33 14.63 3.86
C ASP A 170 19.08 13.75 3.70
N TRP A 171 18.31 13.63 4.78
CA TRP A 171 17.12 12.80 4.85
C TRP A 171 16.08 13.16 3.78
N GLY A 172 15.84 14.45 3.56
CA GLY A 172 14.81 14.93 2.66
C GLY A 172 15.13 14.63 1.20
N ASN A 173 16.32 15.02 0.73
CA ASN A 173 16.68 14.78 -0.67
C ASN A 173 16.91 13.29 -0.93
N SER A 174 17.51 12.55 0.01
CA SER A 174 17.68 11.10 -0.15
C SER A 174 16.34 10.36 -0.25
N LEU A 175 15.33 10.77 0.53
CA LEU A 175 13.96 10.26 0.41
C LEU A 175 13.38 10.59 -0.97
N TYR A 176 13.50 11.85 -1.39
CA TYR A 176 12.99 12.29 -2.69
C TYR A 176 13.63 11.54 -3.86
N ASP A 177 14.95 11.33 -3.83
CA ASP A 177 15.71 10.62 -4.86
C ASP A 177 15.35 9.13 -4.88
N SER A 178 15.16 8.51 -3.70
CA SER A 178 14.72 7.12 -3.58
C SER A 178 13.31 6.93 -4.17
N VAL A 179 12.38 7.83 -3.86
CA VAL A 179 11.02 7.81 -4.45
C VAL A 179 11.09 8.06 -5.95
N SER A 180 11.85 9.06 -6.38
CA SER A 180 11.96 9.44 -7.79
C SER A 180 12.55 8.31 -8.62
N SER A 181 13.64 7.70 -8.18
CA SER A 181 14.30 6.60 -8.88
C SER A 181 13.42 5.34 -8.94
N LYS A 182 12.68 5.03 -7.86
CA LYS A 182 11.85 3.83 -7.79
C LYS A 182 10.58 3.91 -8.64
N TYR A 183 9.94 5.08 -8.69
CA TYR A 183 8.60 5.25 -9.27
C TYR A 183 8.57 6.06 -10.57
N PHE A 184 9.70 6.65 -10.96
CA PHE A 184 9.80 7.51 -12.13
C PHE A 184 11.15 7.27 -12.83
N THR A 185 11.26 6.13 -13.52
CA THR A 185 12.40 5.84 -14.40
C THR A 185 12.43 6.77 -15.61
N THR A 186 13.63 7.15 -16.05
CA THR A 186 13.82 8.03 -17.22
C THR A 186 13.23 7.40 -18.49
N GLY A 187 12.20 8.04 -19.05
CA GLY A 187 11.73 7.76 -20.42
C GLY A 187 10.24 7.47 -20.54
N ASP A 188 9.56 7.00 -19.50
CA ASP A 188 8.15 6.65 -19.60
C ASP A 188 7.34 7.16 -18.39
N SER A 189 6.20 7.78 -18.68
CA SER A 189 5.07 7.88 -17.75
C SER A 189 4.41 6.51 -17.48
N SER A 190 5.14 5.41 -17.71
CA SER A 190 4.62 4.04 -17.70
C SER A 190 4.09 3.71 -16.32
N GLY A 191 2.76 3.75 -16.20
CA GLY A 191 2.00 3.42 -15.00
C GLY A 191 1.22 4.59 -14.39
N TRP A 192 1.71 5.83 -14.54
CA TRP A 192 1.00 7.02 -14.03
C TRP A 192 -0.07 7.56 -15.00
N GLY A 193 -0.04 7.09 -16.26
CA GLY A 193 -0.97 7.50 -17.30
C GLY A 193 -0.52 8.75 -18.04
N SER A 194 -1.50 9.55 -18.46
CA SER A 194 -1.33 10.82 -19.16
C SER A 194 -1.04 11.98 -18.20
N GLN A 195 -0.67 13.14 -18.76
CA GLN A 195 -0.52 14.39 -17.99
C GLN A 195 -1.82 14.78 -17.27
N ASP A 196 -2.97 14.57 -17.91
CA ASP A 196 -4.28 14.84 -17.33
C ASP A 196 -4.59 13.89 -16.16
N ASP A 197 -4.13 12.64 -16.22
CA ASP A 197 -4.27 11.68 -15.13
C ASP A 197 -3.46 12.11 -13.91
N ILE A 198 -2.19 12.50 -14.13
CA ILE A 198 -1.33 13.02 -13.06
C ILE A 198 -1.95 14.28 -12.43
N HIS A 199 -2.48 15.18 -13.26
CA HIS A 199 -3.16 16.39 -12.79
C HIS A 199 -4.42 16.05 -11.97
N ALA A 200 -5.21 15.07 -12.41
CA ALA A 200 -6.39 14.59 -11.69
C ALA A 200 -6.00 13.93 -10.36
N ILE A 201 -4.96 13.10 -10.34
CA ILE A 201 -4.42 12.46 -9.13
C ILE A 201 -3.96 13.50 -8.12
N ILE A 202 -3.20 14.52 -8.55
CA ILE A 202 -2.81 15.64 -7.67
C ILE A 202 -4.05 16.36 -7.14
N SER A 203 -5.03 16.65 -8.01
CA SER A 203 -6.25 17.35 -7.62
C SER A 203 -7.06 16.58 -6.56
N LEU A 204 -7.21 15.28 -6.75
CA LEU A 204 -7.88 14.38 -5.80
C LEU A 204 -7.10 14.27 -4.49
N GLY A 205 -5.77 14.23 -4.54
CA GLY A 205 -4.90 14.22 -3.36
C GLY A 205 -4.98 15.51 -2.54
N LEU A 206 -4.90 16.67 -3.19
CA LEU A 206 -4.99 17.98 -2.54
C LEU A 206 -6.35 18.23 -1.88
N THR A 207 -7.42 17.79 -2.54
CA THR A 207 -8.80 17.98 -2.04
C THR A 207 -9.22 16.91 -1.04
N ARG A 208 -8.47 15.81 -0.93
CA ARG A 208 -8.83 14.60 -0.16
C ARG A 208 -10.25 14.14 -0.46
N MET A 209 -10.68 14.25 -1.72
CA MET A 209 -12.03 13.88 -2.13
C MET A 209 -12.25 12.38 -1.89
N GLN A 210 -13.41 12.03 -1.31
CA GLN A 210 -13.81 10.64 -1.14
C GLN A 210 -14.31 10.04 -2.47
N ILE A 211 -13.57 9.06 -2.97
CA ILE A 211 -13.79 8.40 -4.25
C ILE A 211 -13.81 6.88 -4.08
N THR A 212 -14.10 6.13 -5.14
CA THR A 212 -13.98 4.66 -5.12
C THR A 212 -12.78 4.23 -5.93
N ARG A 213 -12.27 3.02 -5.71
CA ARG A 213 -11.17 2.45 -6.53
C ARG A 213 -11.52 2.35 -8.02
N GLY A 214 -12.80 2.25 -8.35
CA GLY A 214 -13.31 2.27 -9.71
C GLY A 214 -13.45 3.67 -10.33
N TYR A 215 -12.95 4.73 -9.67
CA TYR A 215 -12.92 6.06 -10.28
C TYR A 215 -12.03 6.05 -11.52
N ILE A 216 -12.59 6.49 -12.64
CA ILE A 216 -11.95 6.50 -13.96
C ILE A 216 -11.23 7.83 -14.14
N LEU A 217 -9.93 7.78 -14.41
CA LEU A 217 -9.08 8.91 -14.75
C LEU A 217 -9.29 9.32 -16.22
N PRO A 218 -8.90 10.55 -16.64
CA PRO A 218 -9.09 11.04 -18.01
C PRO A 218 -8.68 10.10 -19.14
N SER A 219 -7.59 9.33 -18.99
CA SER A 219 -7.16 8.36 -20.02
C SER A 219 -8.00 7.07 -20.08
N GLY A 220 -8.92 6.87 -19.13
CA GLY A 220 -9.76 5.68 -19.03
C GLY A 220 -9.25 4.64 -18.02
N ILE A 221 -8.03 4.78 -17.49
CA ILE A 221 -7.52 3.92 -16.42
C ILE A 221 -8.23 4.22 -15.10
N THR A 222 -8.36 3.23 -14.23
CA THR A 222 -8.96 3.42 -12.90
C THR A 222 -7.90 3.70 -11.84
N LEU A 223 -8.28 4.41 -10.77
CA LEU A 223 -7.38 4.60 -9.62
C LEU A 223 -6.95 3.28 -8.98
N GLY A 224 -7.81 2.28 -9.00
CA GLY A 224 -7.48 0.92 -8.55
C GLY A 224 -6.36 0.30 -9.39
N GLU A 225 -6.27 0.58 -10.70
CA GLU A 225 -5.15 0.13 -11.53
C GLU A 225 -3.83 0.80 -11.13
N VAL A 226 -3.86 2.10 -10.87
CA VAL A 226 -2.69 2.87 -10.43
C VAL A 226 -2.23 2.43 -9.02
N GLU A 227 -3.17 2.16 -8.10
CA GLU A 227 -2.90 1.56 -6.79
C GLU A 227 -2.31 0.15 -6.93
N ARG A 228 -2.84 -0.69 -7.82
CA ARG A 228 -2.33 -2.04 -8.12
C ARG A 228 -0.92 -2.04 -8.69
N ALA A 229 -0.58 -1.05 -9.51
CA ALA A 229 0.79 -0.84 -9.98
C ALA A 229 1.74 -0.42 -8.84
N GLY A 230 1.22 -0.20 -7.63
CA GLY A 230 1.99 0.21 -6.48
C GLY A 230 2.45 1.67 -6.56
N LEU A 231 1.77 2.51 -7.34
CA LEU A 231 2.15 3.91 -7.53
C LEU A 231 1.45 4.84 -6.53
N LEU A 232 0.22 4.49 -6.16
CA LEU A 232 -0.59 5.23 -5.19
C LEU A 232 -0.91 4.40 -3.96
N TYR A 233 -1.15 5.09 -2.86
CA TYR A 233 -1.74 4.51 -1.65
C TYR A 233 -3.12 5.14 -1.43
N LEU A 234 -4.15 4.29 -1.37
CA LEU A 234 -5.51 4.73 -1.10
C LEU A 234 -5.90 4.34 0.33
N ALA A 235 -6.11 5.35 1.19
CA ALA A 235 -6.60 5.12 2.54
C ALA A 235 -8.13 5.02 2.53
N THR A 236 -8.70 4.14 3.34
CA THR A 236 -10.13 4.16 3.64
C THR A 236 -10.49 5.51 4.26
N ALA A 237 -11.52 6.16 3.73
CA ALA A 237 -12.04 7.36 4.37
C ALA A 237 -12.64 6.98 5.74
N ASP A 238 -12.59 7.89 6.72
CA ASP A 238 -13.35 7.80 7.99
C ASP A 238 -14.86 7.98 7.72
N SER A 239 -15.39 7.23 6.75
CA SER A 239 -16.76 7.24 6.31
C SER A 239 -17.41 5.90 6.66
N GLN A 240 -18.73 5.89 6.83
CA GLN A 240 -19.45 4.64 7.03
C GLN A 240 -19.44 3.72 5.80
N ASP A 241 -19.00 4.21 4.64
CA ASP A 241 -18.88 3.41 3.41
C ASP A 241 -17.44 2.87 3.24
N PRO A 242 -17.22 1.56 3.43
CA PRO A 242 -15.90 0.96 3.30
C PRO A 242 -15.35 0.99 1.86
N ASN A 243 -16.18 1.32 0.86
CA ASN A 243 -15.75 1.45 -0.53
C ASN A 243 -15.19 2.84 -0.85
N LYS A 244 -15.36 3.81 0.06
CA LYS A 244 -14.84 5.16 -0.10
C LYS A 244 -13.40 5.25 0.39
N VAL A 245 -12.56 5.77 -0.48
CA VAL A 245 -11.14 5.97 -0.25
C VAL A 245 -10.74 7.40 -0.55
N ILE A 246 -9.62 7.82 0.01
CA ILE A 246 -8.93 9.06 -0.32
C ILE A 246 -7.53 8.72 -0.83
N ILE A 247 -7.00 9.54 -1.74
CA ILE A 247 -5.59 9.43 -2.14
C ILE A 247 -4.75 9.99 -1.00
N MET A 248 -3.88 9.16 -0.42
CA MET A 248 -2.82 9.67 0.43
C MET A 248 -1.72 10.21 -0.47
N MET A 249 -1.50 11.52 -0.40
CA MET A 249 -0.50 12.22 -1.20
C MET A 249 0.60 12.78 -0.29
N PRO A 250 1.65 12.00 0.00
CA PRO A 250 2.80 12.50 0.72
C PRO A 250 3.51 13.62 -0.04
N PHE A 251 4.18 14.52 0.67
CA PHE A 251 4.81 15.70 0.07
C PHE A 251 5.85 15.32 -1.00
N VAL A 252 6.67 14.29 -0.77
CA VAL A 252 7.65 13.84 -1.78
C VAL A 252 6.99 13.35 -3.07
N MET A 253 5.82 12.72 -2.96
CA MET A 253 5.05 12.28 -4.13
C MET A 253 4.40 13.47 -4.84
N LEU A 254 3.79 14.40 -4.09
CA LEU A 254 3.24 15.64 -4.65
C LEU A 254 4.30 16.40 -5.42
N LYS A 255 5.47 16.64 -4.82
CA LYS A 255 6.58 17.33 -5.47
C LYS A 255 6.99 16.61 -6.74
N ARG A 256 7.16 15.29 -6.68
CA ARG A 256 7.61 14.52 -7.85
C ARG A 256 6.60 14.57 -8.99
N LEU A 257 5.32 14.32 -8.72
CA LEU A 257 4.26 14.39 -9.72
C LEU A 257 4.10 15.81 -10.28
N ASN A 258 4.14 16.82 -9.43
CA ASN A 258 4.03 18.22 -9.83
C ASN A 258 5.13 18.62 -10.82
N ARG A 259 6.36 18.12 -10.65
CA ARG A 259 7.47 18.34 -11.60
C ARG A 259 7.33 17.61 -12.93
N THR A 260 6.53 16.54 -12.96
CA THR A 260 6.28 15.82 -14.22
C THR A 260 5.23 16.50 -15.09
N LEU A 261 4.50 17.48 -14.54
CA LEU A 261 3.51 18.25 -15.29
C LEU A 261 4.17 19.27 -16.20
N HIS A 262 3.67 19.40 -17.43
CA HIS A 262 4.05 20.51 -18.32
C HIS A 262 3.74 21.88 -17.70
N THR A 263 2.59 21.97 -17.01
CA THR A 263 2.19 23.13 -16.22
C THR A 263 1.99 22.68 -14.78
N PRO A 264 2.99 22.91 -13.91
CA PRO A 264 2.89 22.55 -12.49
C PRO A 264 1.68 23.21 -11.81
N VAL A 265 1.05 22.47 -10.89
CA VAL A 265 -0.06 22.98 -10.08
C VAL A 265 0.44 24.03 -9.08
N ILE A 266 1.62 23.78 -8.52
CA ILE A 266 2.35 24.69 -7.64
C ILE A 266 3.73 24.92 -8.26
N PRO A 267 4.29 26.15 -8.26
CA PRO A 267 5.68 26.37 -8.68
C PRO A 267 6.65 25.45 -7.94
N ASP A 268 7.52 24.74 -8.67
CA ASP A 268 8.40 23.70 -8.10
C ASP A 268 9.40 24.25 -7.07
N ASP A 269 9.85 25.48 -7.29
CA ASP A 269 10.73 26.23 -6.39
C ASP A 269 10.10 26.48 -5.02
N LEU A 270 8.77 26.50 -4.93
CA LEU A 270 8.04 26.65 -3.66
C LEU A 270 7.81 25.31 -2.95
N LEU A 271 7.95 24.18 -3.63
CA LEU A 271 7.89 22.85 -3.00
C LEU A 271 9.28 22.45 -2.48
N LEU A 272 9.89 23.30 -1.66
CA LEU A 272 11.23 23.11 -1.13
C LEU A 272 11.33 21.87 -0.20
N ILE A 273 12.36 21.05 -0.39
CA ILE A 273 12.71 19.99 0.56
C ILE A 273 13.75 20.59 1.53
N PRO A 274 13.47 20.64 2.85
CA PRO A 274 14.41 21.22 3.79
C PRO A 274 15.62 20.30 4.00
N THR A 275 16.80 20.92 4.09
CA THR A 275 18.06 20.24 4.42
C THR A 275 18.58 20.74 5.77
N LYS A 276 19.75 20.23 6.16
CA LYS A 276 20.47 20.72 7.34
C LYS A 276 20.91 22.19 7.17
N GLU A 277 21.25 22.62 5.96
CA GLU A 277 21.74 23.97 5.66
C GLU A 277 20.61 24.92 5.23
N ARG A 278 19.55 24.40 4.61
CA ARG A 278 18.39 25.18 4.16
C ARG A 278 17.12 24.69 4.84
N HIS A 279 16.81 25.30 5.98
CA HIS A 279 15.55 25.06 6.68
C HIS A 279 14.38 25.77 5.99
N TRP A 280 13.16 25.30 6.30
CA TRP A 280 11.95 26.08 6.04
C TRP A 280 11.90 27.29 6.97
N SER A 281 11.77 28.46 6.37
CA SER A 281 11.50 29.73 7.05
C SER A 281 10.00 30.05 7.00
N TRP A 282 9.56 30.98 7.83
CA TRP A 282 8.17 31.46 7.81
C TRP A 282 7.80 32.03 6.43
N GLU A 283 8.74 32.74 5.80
CA GLU A 283 8.58 33.38 4.51
C GLU A 283 8.34 32.37 3.38
N ASP A 284 8.96 31.19 3.47
CA ASP A 284 8.72 30.08 2.54
C ASP A 284 7.25 29.61 2.62
N PHE A 285 6.71 29.49 3.84
CA PHE A 285 5.31 29.12 4.05
C PHE A 285 4.34 30.19 3.55
N GLU A 286 4.60 31.45 3.88
CA GLU A 286 3.76 32.58 3.49
C GLU A 286 3.66 32.68 1.96
N THR A 287 4.79 32.49 1.28
CA THR A 287 4.84 32.46 -0.19
C THR A 287 4.10 31.24 -0.76
N LEU A 288 4.32 30.05 -0.19
CA LEU A 288 3.66 28.82 -0.64
C LEU A 288 2.14 28.85 -0.41
N LEU A 289 1.65 29.47 0.67
CA LEU A 289 0.26 29.41 1.10
C LEU A 289 -0.71 29.88 0.01
N GLY A 290 -0.44 31.02 -0.64
CA GLY A 290 -1.30 31.55 -1.70
C GLY A 290 -1.38 30.61 -2.91
N HIS A 291 -0.25 30.02 -3.30
CA HIS A 291 -0.19 29.03 -4.38
C HIS A 291 -0.91 27.73 -4.01
N TYR A 292 -0.73 27.27 -2.78
CA TYR A 292 -1.43 26.08 -2.27
C TYR A 292 -2.95 26.29 -2.23
N GLN A 293 -3.43 27.42 -1.74
CA GLN A 293 -4.86 27.74 -1.74
C GLN A 293 -5.43 27.80 -3.16
N LYS A 294 -4.72 28.45 -4.09
CA LYS A 294 -5.09 28.46 -5.50
C LYS A 294 -5.15 27.04 -6.08
N ALA A 295 -4.15 26.21 -5.79
CA ALA A 295 -4.09 24.83 -6.22
C ALA A 295 -5.29 24.01 -5.70
N VAL A 296 -5.65 24.16 -4.43
CA VAL A 296 -6.83 23.48 -3.85
C VAL A 296 -8.12 23.95 -4.50
N ILE A 297 -8.31 25.26 -4.73
CA ILE A 297 -9.50 25.80 -5.40
C ILE A 297 -9.60 25.27 -6.84
N SER A 298 -8.51 25.33 -7.60
CA SER A 298 -8.47 24.78 -8.96
C SER A 298 -8.73 23.27 -8.98
N ALA A 299 -8.18 22.53 -8.02
CA ALA A 299 -8.43 21.10 -7.87
C ALA A 299 -9.91 20.79 -7.59
N LEU A 300 -10.58 21.57 -6.72
CA LEU A 300 -12.01 21.41 -6.45
C LEU A 300 -12.87 21.66 -7.70
N ILE A 301 -12.52 22.66 -8.51
CA ILE A 301 -13.20 22.95 -9.77
C ILE A 301 -13.03 21.78 -10.73
N ASN A 302 -11.79 21.33 -10.95
CA ASN A 302 -11.49 20.22 -11.86
C ASN A 302 -12.22 18.94 -11.47
N VAL A 303 -12.16 18.58 -10.20
CA VAL A 303 -12.84 17.39 -9.66
C VAL A 303 -14.36 17.45 -9.89
N ARG A 304 -14.96 18.64 -9.71
CA ARG A 304 -16.38 18.86 -9.99
C ARG A 304 -16.69 18.71 -11.48
N ASP A 305 -15.88 19.28 -12.35
CA ASP A 305 -16.07 19.23 -13.80
C ASP A 305 -15.94 17.79 -14.32
N THR A 306 -14.93 17.04 -13.89
CA THR A 306 -14.78 15.62 -14.21
C THR A 306 -15.99 14.81 -13.73
N SER A 307 -16.49 15.09 -12.52
CA SER A 307 -17.69 14.41 -12.00
C SER A 307 -18.93 14.68 -12.84
N ILE A 308 -19.11 15.92 -13.33
CA ILE A 308 -20.21 16.30 -14.22
C ILE A 308 -20.10 15.57 -15.57
N VAL A 309 -18.90 15.48 -16.16
CA VAL A 309 -18.67 14.77 -17.42
C VAL A 309 -19.02 13.28 -17.28
N VAL A 310 -18.53 12.63 -16.22
CA VAL A 310 -18.83 11.22 -15.94
C VAL A 310 -20.33 10.98 -15.79
N LEU A 311 -21.05 11.87 -15.09
CA LEU A 311 -22.50 11.77 -14.94
C LEU A 311 -23.23 11.95 -16.27
N ARG A 312 -22.82 12.91 -17.11
CA ARG A 312 -23.39 13.09 -18.46
C ARG A 312 -23.22 11.85 -19.32
N ASN A 313 -22.02 11.24 -19.33
CA ASN A 313 -21.76 10.03 -20.10
C ASN A 313 -22.62 8.85 -19.62
N LYS A 314 -22.82 8.71 -18.30
CA LYS A 314 -23.75 7.69 -17.76
C LYS A 314 -25.19 7.92 -18.19
N ILE A 315 -25.65 9.17 -18.18
CA ILE A 315 -27.02 9.52 -18.60
C ILE A 315 -27.20 9.19 -20.09
N ASN A 316 -26.27 9.59 -20.95
CA ASN A 316 -26.34 9.32 -22.38
C ASN A 316 -26.37 7.81 -22.67
N ASN A 317 -25.51 7.02 -22.03
CA ASN A 317 -25.48 5.57 -22.19
C ASN A 317 -26.77 4.87 -21.70
N LEU A 318 -27.50 5.47 -20.75
CA LEU A 318 -28.80 4.97 -20.29
C LEU A 318 -29.95 5.40 -21.22
N GLN A 319 -29.77 6.43 -22.05
CA GLN A 319 -30.75 6.87 -23.04
C GLN A 319 -30.62 6.13 -24.37
N GLU A 320 -29.46 5.53 -24.64
CA GLU A 320 -29.19 4.72 -25.84
C GLU A 320 -29.46 3.22 -25.65
N ALA A 321 -29.77 2.77 -24.42
CA ALA A 321 -30.10 1.38 -24.06
C ALA A 321 -31.63 1.18 -23.91
#